data_AF-A0A0D1EBX7-F1
#
_entry.id   AF-A0A0D1EBX7-F1
#
_cell.length_a   1.000
_cell.length_b   1.000
_cell.length_c   1.000
_cell.angle_alpha   90.00
_cell.angle_beta   90.00
_cell.angle_gamma   90.00
#
_symmetry.space_group_name_H-M   'P 1'
#
loop_
_entity.id
_entity.type
_entity.pdbx_description
1 polymer ?
#
loop_
_entity_poly.entity_id
_entity_poly.type
_entity_poly.pdbx_seq_one_letter_code
_entity_poly.pdbx_strand_id
1 'polypeptide(L)'
;MRGTRARDIVDIRARLHTSRAAFTWTSRSVSATAATACLRHHTDSNWRLYPIRQAIQSPAYKLQSRHLSEANAILASHHGPQKGERVVVALSGGVDSSVTAALLAQADFDLEAVFMRNWNELDESGRMQPGSGGASGCTWQRDWQDVQSVCRHLGNIPVKMIDLSKEYWTQVFEPALQDWQQGTTPNPDVSCNKEIKFGALMDRLIRTGDHGGSKSWLATGHYAHVAWQQQGDRTRPMLMRAKDRSKDQTYYLSSVGEDKLAHAHFPLAHLLKTQVRELAKKFQLPTAERRESMGICFIGTRGSNGGAVSNTQGFSTFLNGYIPSAPGDMVDESGRVVSKHCGLHTLTVGQGARIRGATSKYYVAKKDIPNNKIVVVQGKDHPMLLCTRLYVRDIEWIWREPPPELKYDGVGRVTLLAQVRHRQVESECVVSRFKQGKNGYVVQFTEPVLAVAPGQVLGLWRGNWCLGSAVIESVDTVYDDLAQ
;
A
#
# COMPACT_ATOMS: atom_id res chain seq x y z
N MET A 1 -42.94 38.10 0.12
CA MET A 1 -43.51 37.61 -1.16
C MET A 1 -42.71 36.36 -1.56
N ARG A 2 -43.30 35.15 -1.64
CA ARG A 2 -43.70 34.46 -2.91
C ARG A 2 -42.73 34.77 -4.08
N GLY A 3 -42.04 33.88 -4.80
CA GLY A 3 -41.86 32.40 -4.88
C GLY A 3 -41.02 32.07 -6.16
N THR A 4 -40.75 30.84 -6.66
CA THR A 4 -40.93 29.45 -6.18
C THR A 4 -40.28 28.43 -7.16
N ARG A 5 -39.40 27.51 -6.69
CA ARG A 5 -38.90 26.25 -7.37
C ARG A 5 -37.97 26.45 -8.62
N ALA A 6 -36.80 25.83 -8.81
CA ALA A 6 -36.26 24.45 -8.64
C ALA A 6 -36.29 23.62 -9.96
N ARG A 7 -35.23 22.79 -10.17
CA ARG A 7 -34.85 21.98 -11.37
C ARG A 7 -34.01 22.76 -12.41
N ASP A 8 -33.02 22.19 -13.13
CA ASP A 8 -32.64 20.77 -13.38
C ASP A 8 -31.13 20.46 -13.26
N ILE A 9 -30.83 19.17 -13.03
CA ILE A 9 -29.53 18.51 -13.26
C ILE A 9 -29.75 17.54 -14.43
N VAL A 10 -28.91 17.54 -15.49
CA VAL A 10 -28.68 16.37 -16.39
C VAL A 10 -27.50 16.63 -17.37
N ASP A 11 -26.77 15.54 -17.66
CA ASP A 11 -25.75 15.29 -18.71
C ASP A 11 -24.86 16.39 -19.31
N ILE A 12 -23.55 16.25 -19.04
CA ILE A 12 -22.48 16.59 -19.99
C ILE A 12 -21.81 15.28 -20.44
N ARG A 13 -22.49 14.54 -21.32
CA ARG A 13 -21.96 13.31 -21.93
C ARG A 13 -22.24 13.18 -23.43
N ALA A 14 -22.27 14.32 -24.14
CA ALA A 14 -22.38 14.36 -25.59
C ALA A 14 -21.66 15.58 -26.19
N ARG A 15 -20.38 15.41 -26.57
CA ARG A 15 -19.61 16.26 -27.50
C ARG A 15 -18.23 15.63 -27.72
N LEU A 16 -18.06 14.89 -28.82
CA LEU A 16 -16.81 14.68 -29.58
C LEU A 16 -17.01 13.64 -30.71
N HIS A 17 -18.00 13.85 -31.58
CA HIS A 17 -18.12 13.13 -32.85
C HIS A 17 -18.64 14.08 -33.94
N THR A 18 -17.72 14.85 -34.55
CA THR A 18 -17.84 15.40 -35.92
C THR A 18 -16.55 16.13 -36.31
N SER A 19 -15.70 15.48 -37.12
CA SER A 19 -15.06 16.13 -38.27
C SER A 19 -14.38 15.07 -39.14
N ARG A 20 -14.81 14.96 -40.40
CA ARG A 20 -14.07 14.25 -41.46
C ARG A 20 -13.29 15.29 -42.25
N ALA A 21 -11.99 15.05 -42.45
CA ALA A 21 -11.23 15.66 -43.53
C ALA A 21 -10.32 14.58 -44.12
N ALA A 22 -10.40 14.40 -45.45
CA ALA A 22 -9.57 13.46 -46.18
C ALA A 22 -8.36 14.20 -46.77
N PHE A 23 -7.20 13.56 -46.81
CA PHE A 23 -6.16 13.89 -47.79
C PHE A 23 -5.39 12.64 -48.20
N THR A 24 -5.20 12.49 -49.51
CA THR A 24 -4.55 11.37 -50.19
C THR A 24 -3.04 11.53 -50.23
N TRP A 25 -2.29 10.42 -50.14
CA TRP A 25 -0.92 10.33 -50.68
C TRP A 25 -0.68 9.01 -51.41
N THR A 26 0.32 9.02 -52.28
CA THR A 26 0.38 8.24 -53.53
C THR A 26 1.10 6.89 -53.43
N SER A 27 0.76 6.00 -54.36
CA SER A 27 1.49 4.76 -54.63
C SER A 27 2.75 4.99 -55.46
N ARG A 28 3.77 4.16 -55.23
CA ARG A 28 4.81 3.80 -56.21
C ARG A 28 5.03 2.29 -56.19
N SER A 29 5.35 1.74 -57.36
CA SER A 29 5.33 0.32 -57.71
C SER A 29 6.75 -0.28 -57.83
N VAL A 30 6.87 -1.45 -58.50
CA VAL A 30 8.08 -2.28 -58.76
C VAL A 30 8.35 -3.29 -57.62
N SER A 31 8.52 -4.61 -57.84
CA SER A 31 8.55 -5.47 -59.05
C SER A 31 7.85 -6.82 -58.80
N ALA A 32 7.62 -7.62 -59.85
CA ALA A 32 6.96 -8.93 -59.81
C ALA A 32 7.86 -10.11 -60.26
N THR A 33 7.61 -11.29 -59.67
CA THR A 33 7.89 -12.64 -60.20
C THR A 33 7.05 -13.64 -59.37
N ALA A 34 5.98 -14.23 -59.92
CA ALA A 34 5.96 -15.57 -60.56
C ALA A 34 6.30 -16.74 -59.60
N ALA A 35 5.52 -17.83 -59.46
CA ALA A 35 4.39 -18.29 -60.28
C ALA A 35 3.33 -19.13 -59.51
N THR A 36 2.07 -18.92 -59.93
CA THR A 36 0.94 -19.86 -60.11
C THR A 36 0.93 -21.27 -59.51
N ALA A 37 -0.07 -21.55 -58.67
CA ALA A 37 -0.91 -22.77 -58.75
C ALA A 37 -2.29 -22.54 -58.09
N CYS A 38 -3.38 -22.64 -58.87
CA CYS A 38 -4.76 -22.57 -58.36
C CYS A 38 -5.23 -23.94 -57.85
N LEU A 39 -6.16 -23.98 -56.88
CA LEU A 39 -7.48 -24.63 -57.04
C LEU A 39 -8.36 -24.59 -55.75
N ARG A 40 -9.51 -23.89 -55.88
CA ARG A 40 -10.87 -24.14 -55.34
C ARG A 40 -11.16 -24.27 -53.82
N HIS A 41 -12.33 -23.72 -53.49
CA HIS A 41 -13.06 -23.81 -52.21
C HIS A 41 -13.25 -25.23 -51.67
N HIS A 42 -13.21 -25.39 -50.34
CA HIS A 42 -14.44 -25.71 -49.58
C HIS A 42 -14.32 -25.28 -48.10
N THR A 43 -15.47 -25.32 -47.42
CA THR A 43 -15.73 -24.86 -46.05
C THR A 43 -15.40 -25.91 -44.97
N ASP A 44 -15.42 -25.46 -43.71
CA ASP A 44 -15.36 -26.22 -42.44
C ASP A 44 -14.07 -26.97 -42.07
N SER A 45 -13.48 -26.59 -40.93
CA SER A 45 -12.76 -27.53 -40.05
C SER A 45 -12.47 -26.95 -38.64
N ASN A 46 -13.18 -27.50 -37.66
CA ASN A 46 -12.76 -27.77 -36.28
C ASN A 46 -11.43 -27.16 -35.76
N TRP A 47 -11.54 -26.18 -34.86
CA TRP A 47 -10.47 -25.84 -33.91
C TRP A 47 -10.31 -26.95 -32.85
N ARG A 48 -9.55 -28.01 -33.18
CA ARG A 48 -9.08 -28.97 -32.17
C ARG A 48 -8.01 -28.31 -31.29
N LEU A 49 -8.38 -27.98 -30.06
CA LEU A 49 -7.44 -27.68 -29.00
C LEU A 49 -6.58 -28.93 -28.71
N TYR A 50 -5.29 -28.88 -29.07
CA TYR A 50 -4.32 -29.87 -28.60
C TYR A 50 -3.92 -29.53 -27.15
N PRO A 51 -4.10 -30.44 -26.18
CA PRO A 51 -3.66 -30.21 -24.82
C PRO A 51 -2.14 -30.42 -24.73
N ILE A 52 -1.36 -29.34 -24.78
CA ILE A 52 0.06 -29.38 -24.40
C ILE A 52 0.15 -29.46 -22.87
N ARG A 53 -0.06 -30.67 -22.34
CA ARG A 53 0.39 -31.09 -21.01
C ARG A 53 1.51 -32.13 -21.15
N GLN A 54 2.62 -31.72 -21.77
CA GLN A 54 3.90 -32.33 -21.38
C GLN A 54 4.37 -31.62 -20.12
N ALA A 55 4.27 -32.32 -18.99
CA ALA A 55 4.88 -31.88 -17.75
C ALA A 55 6.40 -31.91 -17.93
N ILE A 56 7.01 -30.75 -18.21
CA ILE A 56 8.45 -30.57 -18.08
C ILE A 56 8.75 -30.65 -16.59
N GLN A 57 9.02 -31.85 -16.10
CA GLN A 57 9.68 -32.06 -14.82
C GLN A 57 11.11 -31.51 -14.94
N SER A 58 11.25 -30.20 -14.75
CA SER A 58 12.57 -29.62 -14.45
C SER A 58 13.13 -30.34 -13.22
N PRO A 59 14.43 -30.66 -13.18
CA PRO A 59 15.05 -31.25 -12.00
C PRO A 59 14.82 -30.28 -10.83
N ALA A 60 14.01 -30.71 -9.87
CA ALA A 60 13.46 -29.81 -8.87
C ALA A 60 14.58 -29.16 -8.05
N TYR A 61 14.46 -27.85 -7.79
CA TYR A 61 15.26 -27.11 -6.80
C TYR A 61 14.85 -27.57 -5.38
N LYS A 62 15.12 -28.84 -5.06
CA LYS A 62 15.00 -29.39 -3.71
C LYS A 62 16.36 -29.30 -3.06
N LEU A 63 16.43 -28.49 -2.01
CA LEU A 63 17.64 -28.36 -1.19
C LEU A 63 17.98 -29.68 -0.51
N GLN A 64 19.15 -29.74 0.12
CA GLN A 64 19.50 -30.87 1.00
C GLN A 64 18.40 -31.12 2.04
N SER A 65 18.12 -32.37 2.36
CA SER A 65 16.94 -32.81 3.14
C SER A 65 16.70 -32.05 4.46
N ARG A 66 17.78 -31.63 5.13
CA ARG A 66 17.71 -30.81 6.37
C ARG A 66 17.06 -29.44 6.16
N HIS A 67 17.24 -28.81 4.99
CA HIS A 67 16.65 -27.51 4.70
C HIS A 67 15.14 -27.62 4.38
N LEU A 68 14.70 -28.75 3.82
CA LEU A 68 13.27 -29.02 3.65
C LEU A 68 12.55 -29.16 5.00
N SER A 69 13.16 -29.81 6.00
CA SER A 69 12.53 -29.92 7.33
C SER A 69 12.34 -28.56 8.02
N GLU A 70 13.31 -27.65 7.89
CA GLU A 70 13.18 -26.28 8.41
C GLU A 70 12.10 -25.49 7.65
N ALA A 71 12.09 -25.54 6.32
CA ALA A 71 11.10 -24.83 5.51
C ALA A 71 9.66 -25.33 5.77
N ASN A 72 9.47 -26.64 5.87
CA ASN A 72 8.17 -27.23 6.18
C ASN A 72 7.69 -26.86 7.60
N ALA A 73 8.60 -26.76 8.58
CA ALA A 73 8.25 -26.28 9.92
C ALA A 73 7.84 -24.79 9.93
N ILE A 74 8.43 -23.96 9.06
CA ILE A 74 8.06 -22.54 8.91
C ILE A 74 6.70 -22.38 8.21
N LEU A 75 6.39 -23.25 7.24
CA LEU A 75 5.15 -23.20 6.45
C LEU A 75 3.97 -23.93 7.12
N ALA A 76 4.20 -24.72 8.16
CA ALA A 76 3.18 -25.51 8.84
C ALA A 76 2.07 -24.63 9.45
N SER A 77 0.91 -24.59 8.80
CA SER A 77 -0.32 -24.01 9.33
C SER A 77 -1.51 -24.87 8.92
N HIS A 78 -2.31 -25.31 9.91
CA HIS A 78 -3.53 -26.09 9.69
C HIS A 78 -4.57 -25.40 8.81
N HIS A 79 -4.49 -24.08 8.68
CA HIS A 79 -5.36 -23.25 7.84
C HIS A 79 -4.57 -22.43 6.81
N GLY A 80 -3.32 -22.82 6.51
CA GLY A 80 -2.55 -22.28 5.40
C GLY A 80 -2.80 -23.02 4.08
N PRO A 81 -2.03 -22.72 3.03
CA PRO A 81 -2.07 -23.47 1.78
C PRO A 81 -1.80 -24.96 1.98
N GLN A 82 -2.64 -25.80 1.36
CA GLN A 82 -2.51 -27.25 1.41
C GLN A 82 -1.76 -27.79 0.18
N LYS A 83 -1.32 -29.06 0.28
CA LYS A 83 -0.59 -29.75 -0.78
C LYS A 83 -1.38 -29.70 -2.11
N GLY A 84 -0.72 -29.24 -3.18
CA GLY A 84 -1.31 -29.11 -4.52
C GLY A 84 -2.28 -27.95 -4.69
N GLU A 85 -2.53 -27.12 -3.68
CA GLU A 85 -3.23 -25.85 -3.85
C GLU A 85 -2.36 -24.83 -4.60
N ARG A 86 -3.02 -23.90 -5.27
CA ARG A 86 -2.35 -22.85 -6.05
C ARG A 86 -1.92 -21.71 -5.14
N VAL A 87 -0.62 -21.42 -5.14
CA VAL A 87 -0.01 -20.33 -4.39
C VAL A 87 0.63 -19.36 -5.36
N VAL A 88 0.18 -18.11 -5.34
CA VAL A 88 0.78 -17.03 -6.11
C VAL A 88 1.68 -16.20 -5.21
N VAL A 89 2.99 -16.16 -5.47
CA VAL A 89 3.93 -15.34 -4.70
C VAL A 89 4.13 -13.97 -5.36
N ALA A 90 3.79 -12.90 -4.64
CA ALA A 90 4.07 -11.53 -5.06
C ALA A 90 5.53 -11.16 -4.77
N LEU A 91 6.31 -10.98 -5.83
CA LEU A 91 7.71 -10.61 -5.81
C LEU A 91 7.89 -9.12 -6.12
N SER A 92 8.77 -8.46 -5.36
CA SER A 92 9.10 -7.03 -5.51
C SER A 92 10.57 -6.77 -5.86
N GLY A 93 11.31 -7.82 -6.23
CA GLY A 93 12.77 -7.78 -6.36
C GLY A 93 13.52 -7.73 -5.02
N GLY A 94 12.84 -7.46 -3.89
CA GLY A 94 13.45 -7.37 -2.56
C GLY A 94 13.64 -8.73 -1.86
N VAL A 95 14.68 -8.80 -1.02
CA VAL A 95 15.10 -9.99 -0.21
C VAL A 95 13.93 -10.74 0.39
N ASP A 96 13.01 -10.04 1.07
CA ASP A 96 11.91 -10.63 1.82
C ASP A 96 10.99 -11.46 0.91
N SER A 97 10.62 -10.88 -0.24
CA SER A 97 9.79 -11.58 -1.22
C SER A 97 10.51 -12.77 -1.86
N SER A 98 11.83 -12.66 -2.08
CA SER A 98 12.64 -13.76 -2.61
C SER A 98 12.76 -14.92 -1.63
N VAL A 99 12.90 -14.65 -0.32
CA VAL A 99 12.91 -15.69 0.72
C VAL A 99 11.53 -16.33 0.88
N THR A 100 10.44 -15.55 0.80
CA THR A 100 9.07 -16.08 0.73
C THR A 100 8.93 -17.09 -0.42
N ALA A 101 9.37 -16.75 -1.63
CA ALA A 101 9.33 -17.69 -2.77
C ALA A 101 10.23 -18.92 -2.55
N ALA A 102 11.43 -18.72 -1.99
CA ALA A 102 12.37 -19.82 -1.74
C ALA A 102 11.85 -20.83 -0.72
N LEU A 103 11.17 -20.37 0.34
CA LEU A 103 10.48 -21.22 1.31
C LEU A 103 9.36 -22.01 0.63
N LEU A 104 8.47 -21.33 -0.11
CA LEU A 104 7.33 -21.96 -0.79
C LEU A 104 7.76 -22.98 -1.84
N ALA A 105 8.87 -22.75 -2.55
CA ALA A 105 9.42 -23.68 -3.54
C ALA A 105 9.95 -25.00 -2.94
N GLN A 106 10.11 -25.10 -1.61
CA GLN A 106 10.44 -26.37 -0.93
C GLN A 106 9.19 -27.22 -0.62
N ALA A 107 8.00 -26.62 -0.65
CA ALA A 107 6.73 -27.29 -0.43
C ALA A 107 6.08 -27.72 -1.77
N ASP A 108 5.15 -28.67 -1.70
CA ASP A 108 4.49 -29.26 -2.88
C ASP A 108 3.19 -28.49 -3.18
N PHE A 109 3.34 -27.28 -3.74
CA PHE A 109 2.27 -26.35 -4.15
C PHE A 109 2.29 -26.13 -5.67
N ASP A 110 1.15 -25.77 -6.25
CA ASP A 110 1.09 -25.21 -7.61
C ASP A 110 1.54 -23.73 -7.55
N LEU A 111 2.86 -23.53 -7.60
CA LEU A 111 3.51 -22.24 -7.32
C LEU A 111 3.74 -21.42 -8.60
N GLU A 112 3.10 -20.26 -8.67
CA GLU A 112 3.39 -19.21 -9.67
C GLU A 112 3.84 -17.92 -8.98
N ALA A 113 4.54 -17.05 -9.71
CA ALA A 113 5.02 -15.77 -9.24
C ALA A 113 4.43 -14.59 -10.02
N VAL A 114 4.26 -13.46 -9.35
CA VAL A 114 3.83 -12.19 -9.96
C VAL A 114 4.77 -11.05 -9.59
N PHE A 115 5.03 -10.18 -10.57
CA PHE A 115 5.60 -8.86 -10.34
C PHE A 115 4.55 -7.80 -10.68
N MET A 116 4.35 -6.85 -9.78
CA MET A 116 3.42 -5.73 -9.97
C MET A 116 4.16 -4.49 -10.49
N ARG A 117 3.74 -3.97 -11.64
CA ARG A 117 4.12 -2.62 -12.09
C ARG A 117 3.01 -1.65 -11.71
N ASN A 118 3.22 -0.92 -10.62
CA ASN A 118 2.23 0.04 -10.06
C ASN A 118 2.58 1.49 -10.37
N TRP A 119 3.75 1.74 -10.94
CA TRP A 119 4.22 3.07 -11.26
C TRP A 119 5.14 3.00 -12.48
N ASN A 120 5.15 4.07 -13.28
CA ASN A 120 5.93 4.20 -14.50
C ASN A 120 6.51 5.61 -14.53
N GLU A 121 7.83 5.73 -14.38
CA GLU A 121 8.49 7.04 -14.27
C GLU A 121 8.36 7.89 -15.56
N LEU A 122 7.98 7.27 -16.69
CA LEU A 122 7.70 7.97 -17.95
C LEU A 122 6.38 8.75 -17.94
N ASP A 123 5.42 8.34 -17.11
CA ASP A 123 4.08 8.98 -17.05
C ASP A 123 4.08 10.26 -16.21
N GLU A 124 5.18 10.56 -15.52
CA GLU A 124 5.36 11.80 -14.75
C GLU A 124 5.63 13.02 -15.65
N SER A 125 6.22 12.79 -16.83
CA SER A 125 6.72 13.85 -17.72
C SER A 125 5.69 14.32 -18.75
N GLY A 126 4.52 14.80 -18.30
CA GLY A 126 3.56 15.51 -19.16
C GLY A 126 4.04 16.88 -19.68
N ARG A 127 5.23 17.35 -19.27
CA ARG A 127 5.78 18.68 -19.60
C ARG A 127 7.27 18.70 -19.99
N MET A 128 7.92 17.55 -20.14
CA MET A 128 9.34 17.49 -20.53
C MET A 128 9.47 16.87 -21.93
N GLN A 129 10.38 17.41 -22.73
CA GLN A 129 10.58 16.92 -24.09
C GLN A 129 11.23 15.52 -24.05
N PRO A 130 10.96 14.64 -25.03
CA PRO A 130 11.68 13.37 -25.14
C PRO A 130 13.20 13.60 -25.13
N GLY A 131 13.87 13.13 -24.08
CA GLY A 131 15.32 13.29 -23.88
C GLY A 131 15.78 14.42 -22.96
N SER A 132 14.90 15.31 -22.47
CA SER A 132 15.31 16.40 -21.57
C SER A 132 15.42 15.97 -20.09
N GLY A 133 16.39 15.09 -19.79
CA GLY A 133 17.04 14.85 -18.48
C GLY A 133 16.15 14.73 -17.21
N GLY A 134 16.01 13.57 -16.57
CA GLY A 134 16.60 12.27 -16.93
C GLY A 134 16.11 11.15 -16.01
N ALA A 135 15.48 10.13 -16.60
CA ALA A 135 15.21 8.87 -15.93
C ALA A 135 16.54 8.11 -15.75
N SER A 136 17.13 8.17 -14.55
CA SER A 136 18.36 7.46 -14.20
C SER A 136 18.14 5.94 -14.01
N GLY A 137 17.67 5.29 -15.08
CA GLY A 137 17.22 3.90 -15.14
C GLY A 137 15.82 3.71 -14.56
N CYS A 138 14.90 3.13 -15.35
CA CYS A 138 13.59 2.70 -14.87
C CYS A 138 13.78 1.69 -13.73
N THR A 139 13.39 2.06 -12.52
CA THR A 139 13.70 1.28 -11.31
C THR A 139 12.99 -0.07 -11.33
N TRP A 140 11.74 -0.09 -11.81
CA TRP A 140 10.95 -1.32 -12.00
C TRP A 140 11.57 -2.32 -12.98
N GLN A 141 12.39 -1.88 -13.95
CA GLN A 141 13.04 -2.79 -14.90
C GLN A 141 14.13 -3.63 -14.23
N ARG A 142 14.90 -3.03 -13.32
CA ARG A 142 15.89 -3.74 -12.50
C ARG A 142 15.21 -4.70 -11.54
N ASP A 143 14.13 -4.26 -10.90
CA ASP A 143 13.35 -5.11 -10.00
C ASP A 143 12.72 -6.30 -10.73
N TRP A 144 12.25 -6.10 -11.96
CA TRP A 144 11.77 -7.18 -12.81
C TRP A 144 12.89 -8.18 -13.19
N GLN A 145 14.08 -7.70 -13.53
CA GLN A 145 15.25 -8.56 -13.81
C GLN A 145 15.68 -9.38 -12.59
N ASP A 146 15.66 -8.78 -11.39
CA ASP A 146 15.91 -9.48 -10.12
C ASP A 146 14.86 -10.57 -9.89
N VAL A 147 13.57 -10.26 -10.09
CA VAL A 147 12.47 -11.22 -9.97
C VAL A 147 12.62 -12.39 -10.94
N GLN A 148 12.89 -12.13 -12.23
CA GLN A 148 13.13 -13.20 -13.21
C GLN A 148 14.34 -14.06 -12.84
N SER A 149 15.38 -13.47 -12.25
CA SER A 149 16.58 -14.19 -11.82
C SER A 149 16.33 -15.07 -10.59
N VAL A 150 15.55 -14.58 -9.63
CA VAL A 150 15.08 -15.39 -8.48
C VAL A 150 14.20 -16.55 -8.95
N CYS A 151 13.25 -16.32 -9.86
CA CYS A 151 12.38 -17.40 -10.36
C CYS A 151 13.14 -18.48 -11.13
N ARG A 152 14.14 -18.11 -11.94
CA ARG A 152 15.05 -19.07 -12.60
C ARG A 152 15.85 -19.89 -11.58
N HIS A 153 16.46 -19.21 -10.61
CA HIS A 153 17.25 -19.83 -9.54
C HIS A 153 16.47 -20.87 -8.74
N LEU A 154 15.19 -20.58 -8.44
CA LEU A 154 14.30 -21.45 -7.66
C LEU A 154 13.63 -22.56 -8.51
N GLY A 155 14.26 -23.01 -9.60
CA GLY A 155 13.76 -24.11 -10.42
C GLY A 155 12.78 -23.69 -11.53
N ASN A 156 12.93 -22.48 -12.08
CA ASN A 156 12.11 -21.89 -13.15
C ASN A 156 10.62 -21.74 -12.78
N ILE A 157 10.34 -21.13 -11.63
CA ILE A 157 8.97 -20.76 -11.21
C ILE A 157 8.31 -19.89 -12.31
N PRO A 158 7.12 -20.24 -12.83
CA PRO A 158 6.41 -19.42 -13.81
C PRO A 158 6.15 -18.02 -13.27
N VAL A 159 6.55 -16.98 -14.00
CA VAL A 159 6.42 -15.59 -13.53
C VAL A 159 5.80 -14.66 -14.57
N LYS A 160 4.84 -13.85 -14.14
CA LYS A 160 4.15 -12.85 -14.98
C LYS A 160 4.25 -11.45 -14.40
N MET A 161 4.38 -10.46 -15.27
CA MET A 161 4.20 -9.06 -14.90
C MET A 161 2.72 -8.69 -15.01
N ILE A 162 2.21 -7.99 -14.01
CA ILE A 162 0.85 -7.44 -14.00
C ILE A 162 0.97 -5.92 -13.83
N ASP A 163 0.42 -5.17 -14.78
CA ASP A 163 0.33 -3.72 -14.70
C ASP A 163 -0.92 -3.32 -13.90
N LEU A 164 -0.71 -2.53 -12.83
CA LEU A 164 -1.73 -1.93 -11.97
C LEU A 164 -1.46 -0.43 -11.80
N SER A 165 -0.69 0.19 -12.69
CA SER A 165 -0.37 1.62 -12.66
C SER A 165 -1.61 2.50 -12.69
N LYS A 166 -2.61 2.13 -13.50
CA LYS A 166 -3.91 2.79 -13.56
C LYS A 166 -4.65 2.71 -12.23
N GLU A 167 -4.81 1.51 -11.68
CA GLU A 167 -5.47 1.31 -10.38
C GLU A 167 -4.74 2.06 -9.26
N TYR A 168 -3.41 1.96 -9.19
CA TYR A 168 -2.59 2.69 -8.21
C TYR A 168 -2.78 4.21 -8.34
N TRP A 169 -2.78 4.74 -9.56
CA TRP A 169 -3.03 6.16 -9.80
C TRP A 169 -4.39 6.58 -9.24
N THR A 170 -5.48 5.91 -9.64
CA THR A 170 -6.85 6.33 -9.30
C THR A 170 -7.30 6.00 -7.89
N GLN A 171 -6.77 4.93 -7.28
CA GLN A 171 -7.25 4.41 -5.99
C GLN A 171 -6.29 4.72 -4.82
N VAL A 172 -5.03 5.09 -5.10
CA VAL A 172 -4.03 5.39 -4.07
C VAL A 172 -3.45 6.79 -4.23
N PHE A 173 -2.94 7.12 -5.42
CA PHE A 173 -2.17 8.36 -5.60
C PHE A 173 -3.05 9.60 -5.70
N GLU A 174 -4.08 9.58 -6.54
CA GLU A 174 -5.02 10.70 -6.70
C GLU A 174 -5.78 11.05 -5.39
N PRO A 175 -6.32 10.09 -4.61
CA PRO A 175 -6.85 10.38 -3.28
C PRO A 175 -5.82 11.01 -2.34
N ALA A 176 -4.58 10.50 -2.31
CA ALA A 176 -3.52 11.07 -1.47
C ALA A 176 -3.14 12.51 -1.92
N LEU A 177 -3.15 12.81 -3.23
CA LEU A 177 -2.99 14.17 -3.75
C LEU A 177 -4.09 15.10 -3.25
N GLN A 178 -5.36 14.65 -3.22
CA GLN A 178 -6.49 15.43 -2.71
C GLN A 178 -6.33 15.71 -1.20
N ASP A 179 -5.93 14.70 -0.41
CA ASP A 179 -5.64 14.84 1.02
C ASP A 179 -4.51 15.86 1.28
N TRP A 180 -3.38 15.72 0.57
CA TRP A 180 -2.27 16.69 0.67
C TRP A 180 -2.70 18.10 0.24
N GLN A 181 -3.53 18.26 -0.80
CA GLN A 181 -4.08 19.55 -1.24
C GLN A 181 -4.98 20.19 -0.17
N GLN A 182 -5.77 19.38 0.54
CA GLN A 182 -6.57 19.82 1.70
C GLN A 182 -5.70 20.07 2.96
N GLY A 183 -4.40 19.80 2.89
CA GLY A 183 -3.45 20.03 3.97
C GLY A 183 -3.37 18.91 5.01
N THR A 184 -4.10 17.80 4.86
CA THR A 184 -3.94 16.63 5.74
C THR A 184 -2.63 15.89 5.40
N THR A 185 -2.37 14.74 6.02
CA THR A 185 -1.19 13.91 5.71
C THR A 185 -1.59 12.45 5.55
N PRO A 186 -1.91 11.99 4.33
CA PRO A 186 -2.35 10.62 4.05
C PRO A 186 -1.25 9.58 4.26
N ASN A 187 -1.65 8.31 4.33
CA ASN A 187 -0.75 7.15 4.36
C ASN A 187 -0.99 6.23 3.15
N PRO A 188 -0.40 6.54 1.97
CA PRO A 188 -0.66 5.80 0.74
C PRO A 188 -0.19 4.34 0.78
N ASP A 189 0.72 3.97 1.68
CA ASP A 189 1.17 2.58 1.82
C ASP A 189 0.08 1.67 2.41
N VAL A 190 -0.79 2.18 3.29
CA VAL A 190 -1.97 1.43 3.79
C VAL A 190 -2.96 1.21 2.65
N SER A 191 -3.35 2.28 1.96
CA SER A 191 -4.25 2.21 0.81
C SER A 191 -3.70 1.32 -0.31
N CYS A 192 -2.38 1.34 -0.56
CA CYS A 192 -1.75 0.46 -1.54
C CYS A 192 -1.87 -1.03 -1.19
N ASN A 193 -1.78 -1.39 0.10
CA ASN A 193 -2.01 -2.78 0.49
C ASN A 193 -3.48 -3.17 0.28
N LYS A 194 -4.42 -2.34 0.73
CA LYS A 194 -5.86 -2.56 0.57
C LYS A 194 -6.29 -2.63 -0.89
N GLU A 195 -6.12 -1.55 -1.64
CA GLU A 195 -6.69 -1.37 -2.97
C GLU A 195 -5.91 -2.13 -4.06
N ILE A 196 -4.57 -2.24 -3.93
CA ILE A 196 -3.72 -2.77 -5.01
C ILE A 196 -3.24 -4.18 -4.73
N LYS A 197 -2.58 -4.45 -3.59
CA LYS A 197 -2.00 -5.79 -3.33
C LYS A 197 -3.06 -6.83 -2.96
N PHE A 198 -4.01 -6.46 -2.11
CA PHE A 198 -5.10 -7.33 -1.65
C PHE A 198 -6.45 -7.03 -2.31
N GLY A 199 -6.55 -5.93 -3.05
CA GLY A 199 -7.65 -5.63 -3.98
C GLY A 199 -7.30 -6.07 -5.40
N ALA A 200 -6.99 -5.12 -6.28
CA ALA A 200 -6.87 -5.30 -7.72
C ALA A 200 -5.93 -6.44 -8.17
N LEU A 201 -4.80 -6.69 -7.49
CA LEU A 201 -3.97 -7.87 -7.76
C LEU A 201 -4.71 -9.17 -7.39
N MET A 202 -5.21 -9.26 -6.16
CA MET A 202 -5.86 -10.46 -5.64
C MET A 202 -7.11 -10.81 -6.46
N ASP A 203 -7.91 -9.82 -6.84
CA ASP A 203 -9.12 -10.01 -7.66
C ASP A 203 -8.81 -10.50 -9.08
N ARG A 204 -7.67 -10.11 -9.64
CA ARG A 204 -7.18 -10.65 -10.94
C ARG A 204 -6.64 -12.08 -10.83
N LEU A 205 -6.19 -12.51 -9.65
CA LEU A 205 -5.52 -13.80 -9.42
C LEU A 205 -6.42 -14.89 -8.81
N ILE A 206 -7.39 -14.49 -8.00
CA ILE A 206 -8.25 -15.34 -7.18
C ILE A 206 -9.69 -15.16 -7.69
N ARG A 207 -9.92 -15.62 -8.92
CA ARG A 207 -11.28 -15.82 -9.43
C ARG A 207 -11.84 -17.10 -8.83
N THR A 208 -12.96 -16.99 -8.11
CA THR A 208 -13.69 -18.12 -7.55
C THR A 208 -14.15 -19.07 -8.65
N GLY A 209 -13.50 -20.25 -8.75
CA GLY A 209 -13.92 -21.34 -9.63
C GLY A 209 -12.84 -21.86 -10.62
N ASP A 210 -11.80 -21.08 -10.92
CA ASP A 210 -10.90 -21.37 -12.06
C ASP A 210 -10.01 -22.63 -11.92
N HIS A 211 -9.86 -23.19 -10.71
CA HIS A 211 -8.95 -24.32 -10.43
C HIS A 211 -9.63 -25.51 -9.74
N GLY A 212 -10.68 -26.06 -10.37
CA GLY A 212 -11.23 -27.38 -10.02
C GLY A 212 -11.80 -27.53 -8.60
N GLY A 213 -12.19 -26.41 -7.97
CA GLY A 213 -12.71 -26.37 -6.60
C GLY A 213 -11.65 -26.14 -5.50
N SER A 214 -10.36 -26.14 -5.82
CA SER A 214 -9.29 -25.89 -4.84
C SER A 214 -9.08 -24.40 -4.57
N LYS A 215 -8.65 -24.06 -3.34
CA LYS A 215 -8.41 -22.68 -2.93
C LYS A 215 -7.14 -22.13 -3.58
N SER A 216 -7.16 -20.87 -4.00
CA SER A 216 -5.98 -20.12 -4.42
C SER A 216 -5.52 -19.17 -3.32
N TRP A 217 -4.22 -18.93 -3.22
CA TRP A 217 -3.60 -18.11 -2.18
C TRP A 217 -2.68 -17.03 -2.77
N LEU A 218 -2.60 -15.88 -2.11
CA LEU A 218 -1.59 -14.85 -2.37
C LEU A 218 -0.56 -14.85 -1.24
N ALA A 219 0.66 -15.29 -1.53
CA ALA A 219 1.79 -15.19 -0.63
C ALA A 219 2.58 -13.90 -0.86
N THR A 220 3.02 -13.26 0.23
CA THR A 220 3.81 -12.01 0.14
C THR A 220 4.98 -12.01 1.13
N GLY A 221 5.95 -11.12 0.91
CA GLY A 221 7.08 -10.89 1.83
C GLY A 221 6.76 -10.00 3.03
N HIS A 222 5.49 -9.93 3.48
CA HIS A 222 5.15 -9.12 4.65
C HIS A 222 5.43 -9.84 5.97
N TYR A 223 5.90 -9.09 6.96
CA TYR A 223 6.05 -9.51 8.35
C TYR A 223 4.70 -9.32 9.06
N ALA A 224 3.81 -10.29 8.87
CA ALA A 224 2.56 -10.43 9.60
C ALA A 224 2.20 -11.92 9.69
N HIS A 225 1.17 -12.28 10.47
CA HIS A 225 0.67 -13.64 10.58
C HIS A 225 -0.85 -13.66 10.38
N VAL A 226 -1.40 -14.74 9.80
CA VAL A 226 -2.85 -15.00 9.80
C VAL A 226 -3.10 -16.18 10.75
N ALA A 227 -3.58 -15.87 11.95
CA ALA A 227 -4.16 -16.88 12.83
C ALA A 227 -5.63 -17.11 12.45
N TRP A 228 -6.25 -18.12 13.05
CA TRP A 228 -7.62 -18.51 12.71
C TRP A 228 -8.40 -18.81 14.00
N GLN A 229 -9.61 -18.29 14.09
CA GLN A 229 -10.50 -18.49 15.24
C GLN A 229 -11.85 -19.05 14.80
N GLN A 230 -12.31 -20.08 15.52
CA GLN A 230 -13.66 -20.61 15.33
C GLN A 230 -14.67 -19.67 16.01
N GLN A 231 -15.71 -19.28 15.27
CA GLN A 231 -16.83 -18.47 15.74
C GLN A 231 -18.14 -19.07 15.22
N GLY A 232 -18.78 -19.90 16.06
CA GLY A 232 -19.89 -20.76 15.63
C GLY A 232 -19.41 -21.73 14.55
N ASP A 233 -20.16 -21.83 13.45
CA ASP A 233 -19.85 -22.72 12.32
C ASP A 233 -18.78 -22.17 11.36
N ARG A 234 -18.24 -20.97 11.61
CA ARG A 234 -17.27 -20.30 10.72
C ARG A 234 -15.90 -20.20 11.37
N THR A 235 -14.86 -20.54 10.62
CA THR A 235 -13.46 -20.22 10.98
C THR A 235 -13.09 -18.88 10.32
N ARG A 236 -12.69 -17.88 11.11
CA ARG A 236 -12.36 -16.52 10.62
C ARG A 236 -10.87 -16.22 10.73
N PRO A 237 -10.26 -15.56 9.74
CA PRO A 237 -8.84 -15.18 9.79
C PRO A 237 -8.63 -13.97 10.70
N MET A 238 -7.56 -13.98 11.48
CA MET A 238 -7.12 -12.90 12.37
C MET A 238 -5.77 -12.37 11.90
N LEU A 239 -5.68 -11.07 11.62
CA LEU A 239 -4.38 -10.44 11.34
C LEU A 239 -3.61 -10.28 12.65
N MET A 240 -2.54 -11.05 12.81
CA MET A 240 -1.70 -11.06 14.01
C MET A 240 -0.33 -10.44 13.74
N ARG A 241 0.22 -9.76 14.75
CA ARG A 241 1.57 -9.19 14.69
C ARG A 241 2.63 -10.26 14.46
N ALA A 242 3.66 -9.92 13.68
CA ALA A 242 4.81 -10.79 13.48
C ALA A 242 5.70 -10.91 14.73
N LYS A 243 6.51 -11.97 14.76
CA LYS A 243 7.53 -12.21 15.80
C LYS A 243 8.56 -11.07 15.86
N ASP A 244 8.99 -10.56 14.71
CA ASP A 244 9.89 -9.40 14.63
C ASP A 244 9.10 -8.10 14.80
N ARG A 245 8.92 -7.65 16.04
CA ARG A 245 8.23 -6.40 16.36
C ARG A 245 8.88 -5.15 15.74
N SER A 246 10.15 -5.20 15.29
CA SER A 246 10.82 -4.08 14.62
C SER A 246 10.48 -3.97 13.12
N LYS A 247 10.00 -5.07 12.54
CA LYS A 247 9.56 -5.19 11.14
C LYS A 247 8.05 -5.43 10.99
N ASP A 248 7.30 -5.61 12.07
CA ASP A 248 5.86 -5.88 12.06
C ASP A 248 5.09 -4.92 11.13
N GLN A 249 4.45 -5.50 10.12
CA GLN A 249 3.76 -4.79 9.05
C GLN A 249 2.23 -4.83 9.19
N THR A 250 1.69 -5.34 10.30
CA THR A 250 0.23 -5.34 10.52
C THR A 250 -0.38 -3.95 10.45
N TYR A 251 0.33 -2.89 10.85
CA TYR A 251 -0.12 -1.50 10.67
C TYR A 251 -0.43 -1.17 9.19
N TYR A 252 0.38 -1.65 8.24
CA TYR A 252 0.16 -1.45 6.81
C TYR A 252 -0.91 -2.38 6.20
N LEU A 253 -1.27 -3.44 6.91
CA LEU A 253 -2.30 -4.41 6.53
C LEU A 253 -3.61 -4.24 7.31
N SER A 254 -3.68 -3.22 8.17
CA SER A 254 -4.76 -3.02 9.15
C SER A 254 -6.12 -2.66 8.55
N SER A 255 -6.17 -2.36 7.25
CA SER A 255 -7.38 -2.12 6.45
C SER A 255 -7.68 -3.26 5.45
N VAL A 256 -6.97 -4.40 5.54
CA VAL A 256 -7.22 -5.58 4.70
C VAL A 256 -8.29 -6.44 5.36
N GLY A 257 -9.48 -6.49 4.75
CA GLY A 257 -10.64 -7.22 5.27
C GLY A 257 -10.46 -8.74 5.32
N GLU A 258 -11.29 -9.41 6.15
CA GLU A 258 -11.22 -10.86 6.38
C GLU A 258 -11.34 -11.70 5.10
N ASP A 259 -12.09 -11.26 4.08
CA ASP A 259 -12.23 -11.98 2.82
C ASP A 259 -10.91 -12.05 2.04
N LYS A 260 -10.09 -11.00 2.09
CA LYS A 260 -8.76 -11.01 1.47
C LYS A 260 -7.73 -11.73 2.34
N LEU A 261 -7.80 -11.55 3.67
CA LEU A 261 -6.94 -12.28 4.61
C LEU A 261 -7.19 -13.79 4.57
N ALA A 262 -8.41 -14.24 4.28
CA ALA A 262 -8.73 -15.65 4.12
C ALA A 262 -7.92 -16.31 2.99
N HIS A 263 -7.43 -15.53 2.03
CA HIS A 263 -6.57 -15.98 0.93
C HIS A 263 -5.11 -15.49 1.03
N ALA A 264 -4.74 -14.81 2.12
CA ALA A 264 -3.40 -14.27 2.33
C ALA A 264 -2.47 -15.29 3.02
N HIS A 265 -1.20 -15.31 2.63
CA HIS A 265 -0.18 -16.11 3.29
C HIS A 265 1.12 -15.31 3.51
N PHE A 266 1.72 -15.47 4.70
CA PHE A 266 2.88 -14.67 5.14
C PHE A 266 3.98 -15.57 5.75
N PRO A 267 4.82 -16.23 4.93
CA PRO A 267 5.86 -17.15 5.42
C PRO A 267 6.91 -16.54 6.36
N LEU A 268 7.03 -15.21 6.43
CA LEU A 268 8.00 -14.52 7.28
C LEU A 268 7.48 -14.24 8.71
N ALA A 269 6.22 -14.58 9.01
CA ALA A 269 5.53 -14.38 10.29
C ALA A 269 6.38 -14.66 11.55
N HIS A 270 7.13 -15.76 11.52
CA HIS A 270 7.83 -16.34 12.67
C HIS A 270 9.36 -16.17 12.61
N LEU A 271 9.85 -15.33 11.70
CA LEU A 271 11.28 -15.09 11.46
C LEU A 271 11.67 -13.66 11.87
N LEU A 272 12.89 -13.52 12.39
CA LEU A 272 13.55 -12.22 12.54
C LEU A 272 14.17 -11.78 11.21
N LYS A 273 14.32 -10.47 10.97
CA LYS A 273 14.94 -9.97 9.73
C LYS A 273 16.35 -10.52 9.50
N THR A 274 17.11 -10.74 10.57
CA THR A 274 18.45 -11.36 10.53
C THR A 274 18.36 -12.77 9.94
N GLN A 275 17.46 -13.60 10.46
CA GLN A 275 17.19 -14.95 9.98
C GLN A 275 16.74 -14.94 8.50
N VAL A 276 15.93 -13.98 8.08
CA VAL A 276 15.54 -13.84 6.65
C VAL A 276 16.76 -13.52 5.77
N ARG A 277 17.70 -12.67 6.22
CA ARG A 277 18.95 -12.43 5.47
C ARG A 277 19.88 -13.65 5.47
N GLU A 278 19.96 -14.39 6.56
CA GLU A 278 20.71 -15.65 6.66
C GLU A 278 20.14 -16.70 5.70
N LEU A 279 18.81 -16.86 5.66
CA LEU A 279 18.12 -17.74 4.70
C LEU A 279 18.38 -17.31 3.25
N ALA A 280 18.37 -16.01 2.94
CA ALA A 280 18.68 -15.53 1.59
C ALA A 280 20.09 -15.93 1.13
N LYS A 281 21.09 -15.87 2.03
CA LYS A 281 22.46 -16.33 1.77
C LYS A 281 22.54 -17.86 1.69
N LYS A 282 21.86 -18.59 2.58
CA LYS A 282 21.79 -20.06 2.63
C LYS A 282 21.14 -20.66 1.38
N PHE A 283 20.13 -19.99 0.83
CA PHE A 283 19.49 -20.33 -0.45
C PHE A 283 20.22 -19.75 -1.67
N GLN A 284 21.32 -19.01 -1.47
CA GLN A 284 22.13 -18.37 -2.51
C GLN A 284 21.32 -17.47 -3.46
N LEU A 285 20.34 -16.75 -2.93
CA LEU A 285 19.43 -15.94 -3.75
C LEU A 285 20.18 -14.78 -4.42
N PRO A 286 19.93 -14.49 -5.72
CA PRO A 286 20.52 -13.33 -6.41
C PRO A 286 20.32 -12.00 -5.67
N THR A 287 19.22 -11.88 -4.92
CA THR A 287 18.84 -10.69 -4.18
C THR A 287 19.41 -10.61 -2.75
N ALA A 288 20.20 -11.58 -2.28
CA ALA A 288 20.54 -11.71 -0.84
C ALA A 288 21.22 -10.47 -0.20
N GLU A 289 22.10 -9.79 -0.93
CA GLU A 289 22.77 -8.56 -0.47
C GLU A 289 21.97 -7.27 -0.77
N ARG A 290 20.77 -7.38 -1.36
CA ARG A 290 19.96 -6.21 -1.71
C ARG A 290 19.56 -5.44 -0.45
N ARG A 291 19.64 -4.11 -0.54
CA ARG A 291 19.22 -3.18 0.51
C ARG A 291 17.69 -3.14 0.60
N GLU A 292 17.18 -2.78 1.77
CA GLU A 292 15.74 -2.55 1.93
C GLU A 292 15.31 -1.30 1.16
N SER A 293 14.20 -1.38 0.44
CA SER A 293 13.57 -0.22 -0.18
C SER A 293 13.03 0.73 0.90
N MET A 294 13.18 2.03 0.67
CA MET A 294 12.70 3.11 1.55
C MET A 294 11.84 4.08 0.74
N GLY A 295 11.00 4.87 1.41
CA GLY A 295 10.06 5.79 0.76
C GLY A 295 8.69 5.14 0.49
N ILE A 296 7.80 5.89 -0.18
CA ILE A 296 6.45 5.43 -0.54
C ILE A 296 6.57 4.25 -1.51
N CYS A 297 5.71 3.24 -1.34
CA CYS A 297 5.66 2.07 -2.20
C CYS A 297 5.60 2.47 -3.69
N PHE A 298 6.48 1.87 -4.52
CA PHE A 298 6.61 2.06 -5.97
C PHE A 298 7.10 3.43 -6.47
N ILE A 299 7.05 4.50 -5.67
CA ILE A 299 7.61 5.83 -6.01
C ILE A 299 9.07 5.96 -5.54
N GLY A 300 9.45 5.27 -4.45
CA GLY A 300 10.82 5.17 -3.95
C GLY A 300 11.36 6.45 -3.28
N THR A 301 12.68 6.51 -3.04
CA THR A 301 13.35 7.71 -2.53
C THR A 301 13.83 8.61 -3.66
N ARG A 302 13.09 9.69 -3.95
CA ARG A 302 13.58 10.74 -4.86
C ARG A 302 14.36 11.81 -4.12
N GLY A 303 15.50 12.18 -4.70
CA GLY A 303 16.18 13.44 -4.44
C GLY A 303 16.18 14.33 -5.68
N SER A 304 16.35 15.63 -5.50
CA SER A 304 16.31 16.63 -6.58
C SER A 304 17.30 16.37 -7.73
N ASN A 305 18.36 15.57 -7.48
CA ASN A 305 19.47 15.33 -8.40
C ASN A 305 19.67 13.82 -8.69
N GLY A 306 18.64 12.97 -8.53
CA GLY A 306 18.73 11.52 -8.76
C GLY A 306 19.51 10.71 -7.70
N GLY A 307 20.20 11.38 -6.78
CA GLY A 307 20.79 10.76 -5.59
C GLY A 307 19.79 10.56 -4.44
N ALA A 308 20.15 9.71 -3.48
CA ALA A 308 19.40 9.54 -2.23
C ALA A 308 19.51 10.80 -1.33
N VAL A 309 18.60 11.74 -1.52
CA VAL A 309 18.44 12.94 -0.66
C VAL A 309 17.48 12.62 0.50
N SER A 310 17.61 13.34 1.62
CA SER A 310 16.73 13.19 2.78
C SER A 310 15.24 13.25 2.38
N ASN A 311 14.46 12.29 2.88
CA ASN A 311 13.05 12.05 2.56
C ASN A 311 12.18 13.31 2.45
N THR A 312 12.39 14.33 3.29
CA THR A 312 11.56 15.53 3.35
C THR A 312 11.63 16.41 2.10
N GLN A 313 12.86 16.71 1.63
CA GLN A 313 13.07 17.77 0.65
C GLN A 313 12.79 17.30 -0.77
N GLY A 314 13.22 16.08 -1.12
CA GLY A 314 12.90 15.48 -2.42
C GLY A 314 11.43 15.07 -2.57
N PHE A 315 10.76 14.66 -1.48
CA PHE A 315 9.33 14.35 -1.52
C PHE A 315 8.46 15.60 -1.71
N SER A 316 8.80 16.71 -1.04
CA SER A 316 8.11 17.99 -1.27
C SER A 316 8.29 18.48 -2.72
N THR A 317 9.47 18.33 -3.30
CA THR A 317 9.72 18.63 -4.73
C THR A 317 8.87 17.75 -5.65
N PHE A 318 8.71 16.47 -5.35
CA PHE A 318 7.84 15.56 -6.11
C PHE A 318 6.36 15.99 -6.04
N LEU A 319 5.83 16.29 -4.84
CA LEU A 319 4.45 16.76 -4.70
C LEU A 319 4.18 18.08 -5.43
N ASN A 320 5.16 18.99 -5.48
CA ASN A 320 5.04 20.25 -6.23
C ASN A 320 4.85 20.08 -7.75
N GLY A 321 5.12 18.88 -8.31
CA GLY A 321 4.79 18.55 -9.69
C GLY A 321 3.29 18.37 -9.95
N TYR A 322 2.51 18.05 -8.91
CA TYR A 322 1.09 17.72 -8.99
C TYR A 322 0.19 18.70 -8.19
N ILE A 323 0.74 19.33 -7.15
CA ILE A 323 0.03 20.22 -6.23
C ILE A 323 0.48 21.67 -6.47
N PRO A 324 -0.42 22.57 -6.92
CA PRO A 324 -0.17 23.99 -6.94
C PRO A 324 0.21 24.49 -5.54
N SER A 325 1.44 24.99 -5.39
CA SER A 325 1.93 25.49 -4.11
C SER A 325 1.34 26.87 -3.81
N ALA A 326 0.65 26.99 -2.67
CA ALA A 326 0.14 28.26 -2.15
C ALA A 326 0.95 28.70 -0.91
N PRO A 327 2.00 29.55 -1.06
CA PRO A 327 2.80 29.99 0.07
C PRO A 327 1.98 30.73 1.13
N GLY A 328 2.37 30.58 2.39
CA GLY A 328 1.68 31.16 3.54
C GLY A 328 2.62 31.40 4.71
N ASP A 329 2.09 31.94 5.80
CA ASP A 329 2.88 32.31 6.97
C ASP A 329 2.97 31.16 7.99
N MET A 330 4.16 30.99 8.58
CA MET A 330 4.32 30.20 9.80
C MET A 330 4.22 31.11 11.00
N VAL A 331 3.32 30.79 11.94
CA VAL A 331 3.04 31.58 13.14
C VAL A 331 3.33 30.79 14.41
N ASP A 332 3.79 31.47 15.46
CA ASP A 332 3.89 30.88 16.80
C ASP A 332 2.53 30.80 17.51
N GLU A 333 2.50 30.25 18.73
CA GLU A 333 1.30 30.13 19.57
C GLU A 333 0.66 31.48 19.94
N SER A 334 1.40 32.59 19.86
CA SER A 334 0.86 33.95 20.04
C SER A 334 0.26 34.55 18.76
N GLY A 335 0.38 33.85 17.63
CA GLY A 335 -0.05 34.31 16.30
C GLY A 335 0.98 35.19 15.60
N ARG A 336 2.17 35.40 16.17
CA ARG A 336 3.25 36.18 15.54
C ARG A 336 3.88 35.40 14.40
N VAL A 337 4.09 36.04 13.26
CA VAL A 337 4.78 35.46 12.11
C VAL A 337 6.26 35.25 12.43
N VAL A 338 6.72 34.00 12.33
CA VAL A 338 8.11 33.58 12.59
C VAL A 338 8.83 33.07 11.35
N SER A 339 8.10 32.64 10.32
CA SER A 339 8.68 32.20 9.03
C SER A 339 7.61 32.13 7.93
N LYS A 340 7.94 31.59 6.75
CA LYS A 340 7.00 31.33 5.65
C LYS A 340 7.16 29.90 5.11
N HIS A 341 6.05 29.27 4.73
CA HIS A 341 6.02 27.93 4.14
C HIS A 341 5.63 27.97 2.65
N CYS A 342 5.98 26.92 1.90
CA CYS A 342 5.75 26.83 0.45
C CYS A 342 4.47 26.05 0.09
N GLY A 343 3.41 26.17 0.89
CA GLY A 343 2.19 25.34 0.80
C GLY A 343 2.02 24.36 1.96
N LEU A 344 0.76 24.06 2.32
CA LEU A 344 0.41 23.26 3.51
C LEU A 344 0.85 21.78 3.40
N HIS A 345 0.97 21.26 2.19
CA HIS A 345 1.41 19.88 1.90
C HIS A 345 2.90 19.64 2.18
N THR A 346 3.72 20.70 2.28
CA THR A 346 5.18 20.59 2.41
C THR A 346 5.68 20.21 3.81
N LEU A 347 4.82 20.27 4.83
CA LEU A 347 5.13 19.96 6.22
C LEU A 347 4.05 19.06 6.84
N THR A 348 4.40 18.29 7.88
CA THR A 348 3.48 17.44 8.67
C THR A 348 3.52 17.84 10.15
N VAL A 349 2.44 17.59 10.91
CA VAL A 349 2.45 17.77 12.38
C VAL A 349 3.60 16.97 13.03
N GLY A 350 4.30 17.58 14.00
CA GLY A 350 5.52 17.05 14.62
C GLY A 350 6.80 17.17 13.79
N GLN A 351 6.73 17.64 12.54
CA GLN A 351 7.92 17.89 11.73
C GLN A 351 8.65 19.15 12.21
N GLY A 352 9.99 19.10 12.25
CA GLY A 352 10.80 20.28 12.57
C GLY A 352 10.74 21.33 11.46
N ALA A 353 10.29 22.54 11.79
CA ALA A 353 9.99 23.63 10.85
C ALA A 353 11.23 24.38 10.31
N ARG A 354 12.43 24.10 10.86
CA ARG A 354 13.74 24.66 10.42
C ARG A 354 13.79 26.19 10.26
N ILE A 355 13.25 26.92 11.24
CA ILE A 355 13.27 28.39 11.26
C ILE A 355 14.71 28.90 11.40
N ARG A 356 15.11 29.85 10.53
CA ARG A 356 16.45 30.46 10.55
C ARG A 356 16.59 31.40 11.75
N GLY A 357 17.72 31.34 12.46
CA GLY A 357 18.03 32.20 13.60
C GLY A 357 17.32 31.85 14.91
N ALA A 358 16.50 30.80 14.94
CA ALA A 358 15.87 30.31 16.16
C ALA A 358 16.91 29.69 17.12
N THR A 359 16.85 30.05 18.40
CA THR A 359 17.70 29.49 19.47
C THR A 359 17.29 28.07 19.88
N SER A 360 16.03 27.70 19.65
CA SER A 360 15.45 26.38 19.93
C SER A 360 14.82 25.77 18.67
N LYS A 361 14.46 24.49 18.73
CA LYS A 361 13.84 23.78 17.60
C LYS A 361 12.33 23.99 17.62
N TYR A 362 11.84 24.59 16.53
CA TYR A 362 10.41 24.66 16.23
C TYR A 362 9.88 23.39 15.57
N TYR A 363 8.68 23.00 15.96
CA TYR A 363 7.92 21.86 15.42
C TYR A 363 6.53 22.31 14.98
N VAL A 364 6.00 21.73 13.90
CA VAL A 364 4.64 22.02 13.45
C VAL A 364 3.63 21.43 14.43
N ALA A 365 2.84 22.28 15.07
CA ALA A 365 1.76 21.88 15.97
C ALA A 365 0.46 21.62 15.20
N LYS A 366 0.06 22.55 14.34
CA LYS A 366 -1.23 22.54 13.64
C LYS A 366 -1.10 23.20 12.27
N LYS A 367 -1.98 22.80 11.34
CA LYS A 367 -2.23 23.55 10.10
C LYS A 367 -3.58 24.24 10.21
N ASP A 368 -3.59 25.53 9.96
CA ASP A 368 -4.80 26.34 9.85
C ASP A 368 -5.11 26.46 8.35
N ILE A 369 -5.89 25.48 7.87
CA ILE A 369 -6.24 25.33 6.45
C ILE A 369 -7.06 26.53 5.95
N PRO A 370 -8.12 27.01 6.64
CA PRO A 370 -8.89 28.17 6.19
C PRO A 370 -8.07 29.45 6.00
N ASN A 371 -7.06 29.69 6.84
CA ASN A 371 -6.22 30.90 6.76
C ASN A 371 -4.90 30.69 6.00
N ASN A 372 -4.63 29.50 5.45
CA ASN A 372 -3.35 29.10 4.85
C ASN A 372 -2.13 29.44 5.75
N LYS A 373 -2.18 28.97 7.01
CA LYS A 373 -1.10 29.16 8.00
C LYS A 373 -0.65 27.84 8.59
N ILE A 374 0.60 27.80 9.06
CA ILE A 374 1.13 26.68 9.84
C ILE A 374 1.53 27.19 11.22
N VAL A 375 0.92 26.63 12.27
CA VAL A 375 1.25 26.94 13.66
C VAL A 375 2.45 26.10 14.08
N VAL A 376 3.48 26.74 14.60
CA VAL A 376 4.75 26.14 15.01
C VAL A 376 5.09 26.49 16.44
N VAL A 377 5.57 25.53 17.22
CA VAL A 377 5.85 25.68 18.65
C VAL A 377 7.26 25.23 18.99
N GLN A 378 7.84 25.76 20.06
CA GLN A 378 9.17 25.37 20.53
C GLN A 378 9.10 24.12 21.43
N GLY A 379 10.05 23.21 21.27
CA GLY A 379 10.10 21.96 22.06
C GLY A 379 9.21 20.84 21.50
N LYS A 380 9.47 19.59 21.91
CA LYS A 380 8.67 18.41 21.49
C LYS A 380 7.58 18.05 22.48
N ASP A 381 7.81 18.43 23.72
CA ASP A 381 7.01 18.33 24.92
C ASP A 381 5.93 19.42 25.03
N HIS A 382 5.87 20.34 24.05
CA HIS A 382 4.88 21.40 24.02
C HIS A 382 3.43 20.86 24.02
N PRO A 383 2.51 21.38 24.85
CA PRO A 383 1.14 20.86 24.98
C PRO A 383 0.38 20.69 23.66
N MET A 384 0.55 21.61 22.69
CA MET A 384 -0.06 21.53 21.35
C MET A 384 0.47 20.38 20.46
N LEU A 385 1.48 19.63 20.90
CA LEU A 385 1.98 18.42 20.23
C LEU A 385 1.52 17.13 20.92
N LEU A 386 0.92 17.22 22.10
CA LEU A 386 0.56 16.08 22.94
C LEU A 386 -0.93 15.78 22.79
N CYS A 387 -1.28 14.82 21.94
CA CYS A 387 -2.65 14.44 21.65
C CYS A 387 -3.26 13.61 22.79
N THR A 388 -4.39 14.05 23.34
CA THR A 388 -5.14 13.36 24.40
C THR A 388 -6.29 12.53 23.83
N ARG A 389 -6.95 13.05 22.78
CA ARG A 389 -8.06 12.39 22.08
C ARG A 389 -7.91 12.54 20.57
N LEU A 390 -8.34 11.52 19.83
CA LEU A 390 -8.55 11.64 18.38
C LEU A 390 -9.94 11.16 17.97
N TYR A 391 -10.36 11.65 16.80
CA TYR A 391 -11.69 11.43 16.26
C TYR A 391 -11.61 10.78 14.88
N VAL A 392 -12.48 9.79 14.66
CA VAL A 392 -12.58 9.06 13.39
C VAL A 392 -14.04 8.86 13.02
N ARG A 393 -14.36 9.06 11.74
CA ARG A 393 -15.73 8.94 11.22
C ARG A 393 -16.27 7.52 11.23
N ASP A 394 -15.41 6.55 10.93
CA ASP A 394 -15.69 5.12 11.04
C ASP A 394 -14.38 4.36 11.24
N ILE A 395 -14.48 3.10 11.66
CA ILE A 395 -13.35 2.18 11.79
C ILE A 395 -13.60 0.99 10.87
N GLU A 396 -12.68 0.77 9.93
CA GLU A 396 -12.65 -0.41 9.07
C GLU A 396 -12.16 -1.61 9.88
N TRP A 397 -13.12 -2.30 10.50
CA TRP A 397 -12.87 -3.55 11.22
C TRP A 397 -12.60 -4.68 10.23
N ILE A 398 -11.54 -5.46 10.47
CA ILE A 398 -11.14 -6.58 9.60
C ILE A 398 -12.26 -7.63 9.51
N TRP A 399 -12.95 -7.88 10.63
CA TRP A 399 -14.13 -8.75 10.72
C TRP A 399 -15.45 -8.05 10.36
N ARG A 400 -15.41 -6.83 9.81
CA ARG A 400 -16.56 -5.98 9.42
C ARG A 400 -17.46 -5.53 10.58
N GLU A 401 -17.63 -6.34 11.61
CA GLU A 401 -18.30 -5.97 12.85
C GLU A 401 -17.31 -5.32 13.85
N PRO A 402 -17.77 -4.32 14.63
CA PRO A 402 -17.01 -3.83 15.77
C PRO A 402 -16.89 -4.90 16.87
N PRO A 403 -15.90 -4.77 17.78
CA PRO A 403 -15.83 -5.56 19.00
C PRO A 403 -17.17 -5.58 19.76
N PRO A 404 -17.57 -6.69 20.41
CA PRO A 404 -18.85 -6.81 21.11
C PRO A 404 -19.13 -5.66 22.10
N GLU A 405 -18.08 -5.16 22.73
CA GLU A 405 -18.12 -4.05 23.70
C GLU A 405 -18.53 -2.70 23.07
N LEU A 406 -18.46 -2.58 21.74
CA LEU A 406 -18.84 -1.41 20.93
C LEU A 406 -20.11 -1.64 20.08
N LYS A 407 -20.84 -2.75 20.27
CA LYS A 407 -22.05 -3.05 19.48
C LYS A 407 -23.31 -2.29 19.92
N TYR A 408 -23.37 -1.83 21.16
CA TYR A 408 -24.52 -1.09 21.69
C TYR A 408 -24.25 0.42 21.69
N ASP A 409 -25.17 1.19 21.11
CA ASP A 409 -25.01 2.62 20.91
C ASP A 409 -24.91 3.41 22.22
N GLY A 410 -24.10 4.47 22.21
CA GLY A 410 -24.02 5.49 23.26
C GLY A 410 -23.36 5.07 24.59
N VAL A 411 -23.13 3.78 24.85
CA VAL A 411 -22.58 3.27 26.14
C VAL A 411 -21.33 2.40 25.96
N GLY A 412 -21.14 1.79 24.79
CA GLY A 412 -20.01 0.90 24.52
C GLY A 412 -18.64 1.58 24.60
N ARG A 413 -17.72 1.00 25.39
CA ARG A 413 -16.30 1.38 25.48
C ARG A 413 -15.41 0.15 25.56
N VAL A 414 -14.21 0.23 24.99
CA VAL A 414 -13.23 -0.86 25.01
C VAL A 414 -11.80 -0.32 25.12
N THR A 415 -11.00 -0.92 26.00
CA THR A 415 -9.56 -0.64 26.10
C THR A 415 -8.81 -1.43 25.02
N LEU A 416 -8.00 -0.74 24.23
CA LEU A 416 -7.24 -1.28 23.10
C LEU A 416 -5.84 -0.65 23.04
N LEU A 417 -4.98 -1.25 22.22
CA LEU A 417 -3.67 -0.72 21.87
C LEU A 417 -3.76 0.01 20.52
N ALA A 418 -3.30 1.25 20.46
CA ALA A 418 -3.34 2.08 19.27
C ALA A 418 -1.94 2.43 18.74
N GLN A 419 -1.80 2.56 17.42
CA GLN A 419 -0.65 3.16 16.76
C GLN A 419 -1.15 4.17 15.72
N VAL A 420 -0.59 5.39 15.71
CA VAL A 420 -0.95 6.45 14.74
C VAL A 420 0.14 6.66 13.67
N ARG A 421 1.25 5.93 13.77
CA ARG A 421 2.33 5.86 12.78
C ARG A 421 3.11 4.56 12.91
N HIS A 422 3.64 4.07 11.80
CA HIS A 422 4.51 2.89 11.77
C HIS A 422 5.75 3.08 12.67
N ARG A 423 6.17 1.99 13.35
CA ARG A 423 7.25 1.95 14.38
C ARG A 423 7.04 2.81 15.63
N GLN A 424 5.86 3.38 15.84
CA GLN A 424 5.49 3.86 17.17
C GLN A 424 5.36 2.66 18.12
N VAL A 425 5.81 2.79 19.36
CA VAL A 425 5.36 1.89 20.44
C VAL A 425 3.85 2.11 20.61
N GLU A 426 3.07 1.03 20.63
CA GLU A 426 1.64 1.14 20.88
C GLU A 426 1.31 1.88 22.18
N SER A 427 0.26 2.70 22.13
CA SER A 427 -0.25 3.45 23.27
C SER A 427 -1.60 2.86 23.68
N GLU A 428 -1.82 2.67 24.97
CA GLU A 428 -3.14 2.26 25.46
C GLU A 428 -4.16 3.38 25.23
N CYS A 429 -5.37 2.99 24.83
CA CYS A 429 -6.47 3.89 24.60
C CYS A 429 -7.83 3.26 24.95
N VAL A 430 -8.81 4.10 25.23
CA VAL A 430 -10.22 3.74 25.31
C VAL A 430 -10.92 4.21 24.04
N VAL A 431 -11.46 3.27 23.27
CA VAL A 431 -12.29 3.54 22.11
C VAL A 431 -13.76 3.54 22.55
N SER A 432 -14.54 4.53 22.07
CA SER A 432 -15.99 4.62 22.30
C SER A 432 -16.69 5.24 21.09
N ARG A 433 -17.98 4.94 20.88
CA ARG A 433 -18.82 5.65 19.89
C ARG A 433 -19.13 7.06 20.38
N PHE A 434 -19.36 8.01 19.46
CA PHE A 434 -19.91 9.31 19.84
C PHE A 434 -21.24 9.17 20.58
N LYS A 435 -21.48 10.05 21.56
CA LYS A 435 -22.75 10.17 22.25
C LYS A 435 -23.81 10.83 21.35
N GLN A 436 -25.08 10.62 21.68
CA GLN A 436 -26.23 11.38 21.15
C GLN A 436 -26.40 11.33 19.62
N GLY A 437 -26.23 10.15 19.01
CA GLY A 437 -26.65 9.91 17.60
C GLY A 437 -25.76 10.53 16.53
N LYS A 438 -24.56 11.02 16.87
CA LYS A 438 -23.53 11.34 15.88
C LYS A 438 -22.81 10.06 15.44
N ASN A 439 -22.52 9.94 14.14
CA ASN A 439 -21.73 8.82 13.60
C ASN A 439 -20.24 9.06 13.83
N GLY A 440 -19.53 8.03 14.31
CA GLY A 440 -18.08 8.03 14.53
C GLY A 440 -17.65 7.59 15.92
N TYR A 441 -16.34 7.60 16.13
CA TYR A 441 -15.68 7.13 17.35
C TYR A 441 -14.71 8.16 17.92
N VAL A 442 -14.60 8.16 19.24
CA VAL A 442 -13.57 8.84 20.01
C VAL A 442 -12.57 7.81 20.48
N VAL A 443 -11.28 8.11 20.32
CA VAL A 443 -10.18 7.33 20.88
C VAL A 443 -9.42 8.22 21.84
N GLN A 444 -9.56 7.95 23.13
CA GLN A 444 -8.89 8.68 24.20
C GLN A 444 -7.67 7.87 24.66
N PHE A 445 -6.48 8.47 24.64
CA PHE A 445 -5.27 7.79 25.10
C PHE A 445 -5.17 7.83 26.63
N THR A 446 -4.60 6.79 27.23
CA THR A 446 -4.27 6.78 28.67
C THR A 446 -3.15 7.77 28.98
N GLU A 447 -2.19 7.92 28.05
CA GLU A 447 -1.06 8.85 28.11
C GLU A 447 -0.97 9.67 26.81
N PRO A 448 -0.65 10.98 26.84
CA PRO A 448 -0.68 11.82 25.62
C PRO A 448 0.30 11.36 24.52
N VAL A 449 -0.21 11.27 23.28
CA VAL A 449 0.57 10.78 22.13
C VAL A 449 1.18 11.92 21.34
N LEU A 450 2.51 11.89 21.19
CA LEU A 450 3.27 12.93 20.48
C LEU A 450 2.95 12.98 18.98
N ALA A 451 2.47 14.14 18.52
CA ALA A 451 2.30 14.54 17.12
C ALA A 451 1.46 13.57 16.29
N VAL A 452 0.18 13.46 16.66
CA VAL A 452 -0.85 12.80 15.86
C VAL A 452 -1.29 13.74 14.73
N ALA A 453 -1.28 13.28 13.48
CA ALA A 453 -1.57 14.11 12.30
C ALA A 453 -2.89 13.67 11.63
N PRO A 454 -3.86 14.58 11.39
CA PRO A 454 -5.02 14.29 10.57
C PRO A 454 -4.64 13.79 9.16
N GLY A 455 -5.40 12.82 8.64
CA GLY A 455 -5.09 12.06 7.43
C GLY A 455 -4.20 10.82 7.65
N GLN A 456 -3.45 10.73 8.76
CA GLN A 456 -2.74 9.49 9.10
C GLN A 456 -3.73 8.39 9.52
N VAL A 457 -3.23 7.16 9.57
CA VAL A 457 -4.02 5.98 9.91
C VAL A 457 -3.84 5.64 11.39
N LEU A 458 -4.96 5.57 12.11
CA LEU A 458 -5.06 4.87 13.37
C LEU A 458 -5.15 3.37 13.07
N GLY A 459 -4.24 2.55 13.61
CA GLY A 459 -4.45 1.11 13.76
C GLY A 459 -4.88 0.76 15.19
N LEU A 460 -5.69 -0.28 15.35
CA LEU A 460 -6.19 -0.76 16.64
C LEU A 460 -5.91 -2.26 16.85
N TRP A 461 -5.43 -2.63 18.04
CA TRP A 461 -5.09 -4.01 18.43
C TRP A 461 -5.67 -4.42 19.78
N ARG A 462 -5.97 -5.71 19.92
CA ARG A 462 -6.19 -6.42 21.18
C ARG A 462 -5.01 -7.38 21.41
N GLY A 463 -4.03 -6.95 22.20
CA GLY A 463 -2.74 -7.65 22.30
C GLY A 463 -2.03 -7.70 20.94
N ASN A 464 -1.78 -8.90 20.42
CA ASN A 464 -1.18 -9.09 19.09
C ASN A 464 -2.20 -9.13 17.93
N TRP A 465 -3.51 -9.15 18.19
CA TRP A 465 -4.54 -9.19 17.15
C TRP A 465 -4.87 -7.78 16.66
N CYS A 466 -4.61 -7.49 15.39
CA CYS A 466 -5.06 -6.28 14.70
C CYS A 466 -6.56 -6.41 14.44
N LEU A 467 -7.34 -5.46 14.96
CA LEU A 467 -8.80 -5.44 14.82
C LEU A 467 -9.26 -4.68 13.58
N GLY A 468 -8.52 -3.64 13.18
CA GLY A 468 -8.92 -2.73 12.12
C GLY A 468 -8.13 -1.43 12.15
N SER A 469 -8.57 -0.48 11.32
CA SER A 469 -7.96 0.84 11.22
C SER A 469 -8.95 1.92 10.79
N ALA A 470 -8.54 3.18 10.90
CA ALA A 470 -9.32 4.35 10.52
C ALA A 470 -8.43 5.51 10.08
N VAL A 471 -8.95 6.41 9.23
CA VAL A 471 -8.29 7.69 8.93
C VAL A 471 -8.63 8.69 10.03
N ILE A 472 -7.61 9.35 10.57
CA ILE A 472 -7.73 10.34 11.65
C ILE A 472 -8.31 11.64 11.08
N GLU A 473 -9.49 12.04 11.54
CA GLU A 473 -10.21 13.23 11.06
C GLU A 473 -9.78 14.49 11.82
N SER A 474 -9.71 14.40 13.14
CA SER A 474 -9.24 15.50 14.01
C SER A 474 -8.66 14.96 15.33
N VAL A 475 -8.03 15.85 16.09
CA VAL A 475 -7.36 15.57 17.37
C VAL A 475 -7.61 16.71 18.36
N ASP A 476 -7.69 16.36 19.64
CA ASP A 476 -7.53 17.31 20.75
C ASP A 476 -6.16 17.09 21.40
N THR A 477 -5.56 18.16 21.88
CA THR A 477 -4.27 18.14 22.57
C THR A 477 -4.40 18.59 24.01
N VAL A 478 -3.33 18.38 24.81
CA VAL A 478 -3.23 18.93 26.18
C VAL A 478 -3.47 20.45 26.19
N TYR A 479 -3.12 21.17 25.13
CA TYR A 479 -3.43 22.59 25.01
C TYR A 479 -4.94 22.87 24.88
N ASP A 480 -5.67 22.07 24.11
CA ASP A 480 -7.11 22.24 23.89
C ASP A 480 -7.93 21.81 25.13
N ASP A 481 -7.41 20.89 25.94
CA ASP A 481 -7.97 20.51 27.24
C ASP A 481 -7.70 21.55 28.35
N LEU A 482 -6.62 22.34 28.24
CA LEU A 482 -6.30 23.44 29.17
C LEU A 482 -7.03 24.77 28.83
N ALA A 483 -7.62 24.86 27.64
CA ALA A 483 -8.33 26.04 27.16
C ALA A 483 -9.86 25.99 27.38
N GLN A 484 -10.35 24.93 28.02
CA GLN A 484 -11.76 24.69 28.36
C GLN A 484 -12.01 24.89 29.87
#